data_AF-A0A1J4KUV9-F1
#
_entry.id   AF-A0A1J4KUV9-F1
#
_cell.length_a   1.000
_cell.length_b   1.000
_cell.length_c   1.000
_cell.angle_alpha   90.00
_cell.angle_beta   90.00
_cell.angle_gamma   90.00
#
_symmetry.space_group_name_H-M   'P 1'
#
loop_
_entity.id
_entity.type
_entity.pdbx_description
1 polymer ?
#
loop_
_entity_poly.entity_id
_entity_poly.type
_entity_poly.pdbx_seq_one_letter_code
_entity_poly.pdbx_strand_id
1 'polypeptide(L)'
;MIVILGIINYSCPVKIDDSILEKFDQNLTYIFELIGKNNRQKVPYLTDELVHIGPRNNNTLKEFAFKLPYFRTPRVFDLHSLKECEEYLNNINEFIEGFVIVDKNFNRLKIKTERYLKTVIPSKEKIIQTLLMNEKFDSDFPENYFDNEKRSIEMYKKELHAGNIKSFIFRKNKMLNEDEWIKQNLNNVVRQIIKNKYR
;
A
#
# COMPACT_ATOMS: atom_id res chain seq x y z
N MET A 1 26.10 3.61 -3.47
CA MET A 1 25.34 3.25 -4.68
C MET A 1 23.88 3.13 -4.26
N ILE A 2 23.03 4.00 -4.79
CA ILE A 2 21.57 3.96 -4.63
C ILE A 2 21.06 3.16 -5.81
N VAL A 3 20.35 2.05 -5.56
CA VAL A 3 19.71 1.25 -6.62
C VAL A 3 18.22 1.50 -6.52
N ILE A 4 17.65 2.05 -7.58
CA ILE A 4 16.23 2.39 -7.64
C ILE A 4 15.51 1.38 -8.50
N LEU A 5 14.56 0.66 -7.90
CA LEU A 5 13.78 -0.37 -8.59
C LEU A 5 12.41 0.21 -8.98
N GLY A 6 12.07 0.16 -10.28
CA GLY A 6 10.73 0.44 -10.79
C GLY A 6 10.15 -0.76 -11.54
N ILE A 7 8.83 -0.94 -11.46
CA ILE A 7 8.13 -2.07 -12.09
C ILE A 7 7.39 -1.55 -13.33
N ILE A 8 7.76 -2.03 -14.52
CA ILE A 8 7.09 -1.71 -15.80
C ILE A 8 6.77 -3.01 -16.55
N ASN A 9 5.65 -2.99 -17.29
CA ASN A 9 5.02 -4.07 -18.07
C ASN A 9 5.86 -4.58 -19.25
N TYR A 10 6.13 -5.89 -19.31
CA TYR A 10 6.18 -6.70 -20.54
C TYR A 10 5.89 -8.17 -20.23
N SER A 11 5.36 -8.88 -21.21
CA SER A 11 4.91 -10.27 -21.15
C SER A 11 6.04 -11.28 -20.95
N CYS A 12 5.96 -12.12 -19.91
CA CYS A 12 6.83 -13.28 -19.72
C CYS A 12 5.99 -14.57 -19.70
N PRO A 13 6.03 -15.40 -20.76
CA PRO A 13 5.46 -16.73 -20.74
C PRO A 13 6.58 -17.75 -20.50
N VAL A 14 7.24 -17.72 -19.34
CA VAL A 14 8.19 -18.81 -19.02
C VAL A 14 7.40 -19.92 -18.35
N LYS A 15 7.20 -21.03 -19.07
CA LYS A 15 6.91 -22.31 -18.45
C LYS A 15 8.12 -22.68 -17.58
N ILE A 16 7.96 -22.62 -16.27
CA ILE A 16 8.98 -23.10 -15.33
C ILE A 16 8.90 -24.63 -15.38
N ASP A 17 9.95 -25.25 -15.91
CA ASP A 17 10.17 -26.69 -15.76
C ASP A 17 10.75 -26.96 -14.36
N ASP A 18 10.37 -28.07 -13.73
CA ASP A 18 10.80 -28.43 -12.37
C ASP A 18 12.33 -28.54 -12.27
N SER A 19 12.99 -28.88 -13.39
CA SER A 19 14.46 -28.90 -13.50
C SER A 19 15.14 -27.54 -13.25
N ILE A 20 14.40 -26.43 -13.33
CA ILE A 20 14.89 -25.09 -12.99
C ILE A 20 14.98 -24.94 -11.47
N LEU A 21 14.05 -25.53 -10.71
CA LEU A 21 14.02 -25.44 -9.25
C LEU A 21 15.19 -26.18 -8.61
N GLU A 22 15.67 -27.25 -9.25
CA GLU A 22 16.87 -27.98 -8.81
C GLU A 22 18.14 -27.12 -8.84
N LYS A 23 18.15 -26.03 -9.61
CA LYS A 23 19.29 -25.10 -9.69
C LYS A 23 19.28 -24.03 -8.60
N PHE A 24 18.25 -23.99 -7.76
CA PHE A 24 18.12 -22.99 -6.70
C PHE A 24 18.90 -23.44 -5.47
N ASP A 25 19.67 -22.53 -4.89
CA ASP A 25 20.39 -22.78 -3.65
C ASP A 25 19.40 -22.78 -2.48
N GLN A 26 19.31 -23.92 -1.79
CA GLN A 26 18.41 -24.12 -0.65
C GLN A 26 18.81 -23.27 0.58
N ASN A 27 20.04 -22.74 0.61
CA ASN A 27 20.47 -21.79 1.63
C ASN A 27 19.98 -20.36 1.36
N LEU A 28 19.24 -20.13 0.27
CA LEU A 28 18.68 -18.84 -0.08
C LEU A 28 17.15 -18.87 -0.04
N THR A 29 16.55 -17.79 0.43
CA THR A 29 15.16 -17.45 0.16
C THR A 29 15.13 -16.54 -1.06
N TYR A 30 14.42 -16.94 -2.11
CA TYR A 30 14.22 -16.10 -3.30
C TYR A 30 12.90 -15.36 -3.20
N ILE A 31 12.94 -14.04 -3.39
CA ILE A 31 11.80 -13.15 -3.20
C ILE A 31 11.31 -12.70 -4.57
N PHE A 32 10.00 -12.85 -4.79
CA PHE A 32 9.33 -12.48 -6.03
C PHE A 32 8.14 -11.57 -5.75
N GLU A 33 7.89 -10.65 -6.67
CA GLU A 33 6.62 -9.93 -6.79
C GLU A 33 5.75 -10.69 -7.81
N LEU A 34 4.57 -11.14 -7.39
CA LEU A 34 3.58 -11.69 -8.30
C LEU A 34 2.75 -10.54 -8.88
N ILE A 35 2.93 -10.26 -10.16
CA ILE A 35 2.12 -9.28 -10.88
C ILE A 35 1.15 -10.00 -11.81
N GLY A 36 0.01 -9.38 -12.10
CA GLY A 36 -0.95 -10.00 -13.00
C GLY A 36 -2.24 -9.24 -13.23
N LYS A 37 -2.99 -9.68 -14.25
CA LYS A 37 -4.32 -9.16 -14.58
C LYS A 37 -5.30 -9.37 -13.43
N ASN A 38 -5.20 -10.54 -12.80
CA ASN A 38 -6.10 -10.97 -11.73
C ASN A 38 -5.55 -10.62 -10.33
N ASN A 39 -4.24 -10.31 -10.21
CA ASN A 39 -3.64 -9.76 -8.99
C ASN A 39 -3.47 -8.25 -9.09
N ARG A 40 -4.55 -7.54 -9.46
CA ARG A 40 -4.46 -6.12 -9.82
C ARG A 40 -4.32 -5.21 -8.59
N GLN A 41 -3.08 -4.97 -8.19
CA GLN A 41 -2.70 -3.89 -7.27
C GLN A 41 -2.64 -2.56 -8.03
N LYS A 42 -3.81 -1.97 -8.37
CA LYS A 42 -4.05 -0.63 -8.97
C LYS A 42 -3.33 -0.28 -10.29
N VAL A 43 -2.03 -0.53 -10.43
CA VAL A 43 -1.27 -0.54 -11.68
C VAL A 43 -1.78 -1.70 -12.56
N PRO A 44 -2.18 -1.43 -13.81
CA PRO A 44 -2.64 -2.48 -14.70
C PRO A 44 -1.45 -3.28 -15.25
N TYR A 45 -1.46 -4.59 -15.00
CA TYR A 45 -0.53 -5.54 -15.61
C TYR A 45 -1.18 -6.29 -16.76
N LEU A 46 -0.48 -6.37 -17.90
CA LEU A 46 -0.99 -7.03 -19.11
C LEU A 46 -0.78 -8.54 -19.12
N THR A 47 0.03 -9.06 -18.21
CA THR A 47 0.36 -10.49 -18.11
C THR A 47 0.63 -10.86 -16.66
N ASP A 48 0.32 -12.11 -16.31
CA ASP A 48 0.69 -12.68 -15.04
C ASP A 48 2.17 -13.10 -15.09
N GLU A 49 2.97 -12.66 -14.12
CA GLU A 49 4.41 -12.86 -14.09
C GLU A 49 4.94 -12.86 -12.65
N LEU A 50 6.01 -13.66 -12.41
CA LEU A 50 6.85 -13.55 -11.22
C LEU A 50 8.06 -12.68 -11.52
N VAL A 51 8.20 -11.56 -10.81
CA VAL A 51 9.36 -10.66 -10.93
C VAL A 51 10.29 -10.92 -9.76
N HIS A 52 11.51 -11.36 -10.03
CA HIS A 52 12.51 -11.59 -8.99
C HIS A 52 13.04 -10.25 -8.45
N ILE A 53 12.78 -9.98 -7.17
CA ILE A 53 13.18 -8.72 -6.52
C ILE A 53 14.44 -8.86 -5.66
N GLY A 54 14.90 -10.09 -5.41
CA GLY A 54 16.19 -10.39 -4.81
C GLY A 54 16.18 -11.64 -3.92
N PRO A 55 17.35 -12.16 -3.55
CA PRO A 55 17.48 -13.22 -2.56
C PRO A 55 17.86 -12.71 -1.17
N ARG A 56 17.59 -13.56 -0.18
CA ARG A 56 18.12 -13.45 1.18
C ARG A 56 18.87 -14.73 1.53
N ASN A 57 20.05 -14.61 2.10
CA ASN A 57 20.78 -15.75 2.65
C ASN A 57 20.14 -16.22 3.97
N ASN A 58 19.79 -17.50 4.08
CA ASN A 58 19.06 -18.04 5.23
C ASN A 58 19.91 -18.12 6.50
N ASN A 59 21.24 -18.23 6.36
CA ASN A 59 22.16 -18.34 7.49
C ASN A 59 22.50 -16.97 8.10
N THR A 60 22.73 -15.97 7.25
CA THR A 60 23.10 -14.61 7.68
C THR A 60 21.92 -13.66 7.79
N LEU A 61 20.77 -14.05 7.23
CA LEU A 61 19.56 -13.23 7.07
C LEU A 61 19.78 -11.94 6.26
N LYS A 62 20.92 -11.82 5.57
CA LYS A 62 21.26 -10.66 4.75
C LYS A 62 20.83 -10.85 3.31
N GLU A 63 20.39 -9.75 2.72
CA GLU A 63 20.06 -9.65 1.31
C GLU A 63 21.29 -9.22 0.51
N PHE A 64 21.30 -9.55 -0.78
CA PHE A 64 22.39 -9.18 -1.67
C PHE A 64 21.88 -9.03 -3.11
N ALA A 65 22.62 -8.31 -3.93
CA ALA A 65 22.25 -8.07 -5.31
C ALA A 65 22.56 -9.32 -6.14
N PHE A 66 21.52 -9.96 -6.65
CA PHE A 66 21.63 -11.13 -7.51
C PHE A 66 20.45 -11.19 -8.46
N LYS A 67 20.73 -11.51 -9.73
CA LYS A 67 19.70 -11.65 -10.77
C LYS A 67 19.58 -13.11 -11.15
N LEU A 68 18.39 -13.67 -11.00
CA LEU A 68 18.10 -15.00 -11.53
C LEU A 68 17.96 -14.90 -13.07
N PRO A 69 18.66 -15.73 -13.84
CA PRO A 69 18.74 -15.59 -15.30
C PRO A 69 17.42 -15.85 -16.05
N TYR A 70 16.44 -16.49 -15.40
CA TYR A 70 15.15 -16.85 -16.01
C TYR A 70 13.98 -15.94 -15.62
N PHE A 71 14.22 -15.03 -14.67
CA PHE A 71 13.17 -14.18 -14.12
C PHE A 71 13.47 -12.73 -14.41
N ARG A 72 12.43 -11.97 -14.75
CA ARG A 72 12.58 -10.52 -14.87
C ARG A 72 12.93 -9.93 -13.51
N THR A 73 13.75 -8.89 -13.53
CA THR A 73 14.02 -8.06 -12.36
C THR A 73 13.41 -6.67 -12.57
N PRO A 74 13.10 -5.92 -11.50
CA PRO A 74 12.66 -4.54 -11.66
C PRO A 74 13.69 -3.71 -12.43
N ARG A 75 13.22 -2.69 -13.14
CA ARG A 75 14.07 -1.72 -13.85
C ARG A 75 14.92 -0.98 -12.83
N VAL A 76 16.22 -0.89 -13.08
CA VAL A 76 17.15 -0.10 -12.28
C VAL A 76 17.30 1.29 -12.89
N PHE A 77 17.20 2.33 -12.07
CA PHE A 77 17.47 3.72 -12.47
C PHE A 77 18.75 4.21 -11.82
N ASP A 78 19.56 4.92 -12.61
CA ASP A 78 20.80 5.53 -12.17
C ASP A 78 20.51 6.95 -11.68
N LEU A 79 19.87 7.06 -10.50
CA LEU A 79 19.63 8.33 -9.82
C LEU A 79 20.35 8.30 -8.47
N HIS A 80 20.86 9.45 -8.05
CA HIS A 80 21.83 9.55 -6.96
C HIS A 80 21.36 10.42 -5.79
N SER A 81 20.17 11.01 -5.89
CA SER A 81 19.58 11.82 -4.82
C SER A 81 18.07 11.66 -4.74
N LEU A 82 17.49 11.92 -3.55
CA LEU A 82 16.03 11.96 -3.38
C LEU A 82 15.38 12.98 -4.31
N LYS A 83 16.04 14.13 -4.50
CA LYS A 83 15.59 15.18 -5.40
C LYS A 83 15.50 14.68 -6.84
N GLU A 84 16.51 13.98 -7.34
CA GLU A 84 16.45 13.36 -8.68
C GLU A 84 15.34 12.30 -8.78
N CYS A 85 15.08 11.55 -7.71
CA CYS A 85 13.97 10.60 -7.66
C CYS A 85 12.63 11.32 -7.80
N GLU A 86 12.42 12.38 -7.03
CA GLU A 86 11.19 13.19 -7.06
C GLU A 86 11.01 13.86 -8.43
N GLU A 87 12.06 14.49 -8.96
CA GLU A 87 12.05 15.10 -10.29
C GLU A 87 11.70 14.08 -11.37
N TYR A 88 12.29 12.88 -11.31
CA TYR A 88 11.96 11.81 -12.26
C TYR A 88 10.50 11.37 -12.14
N LEU A 89 10.01 11.10 -10.92
CA LEU A 89 8.63 10.67 -10.68
C LEU A 89 7.59 11.74 -11.04
N ASN A 90 7.95 13.02 -10.93
CA ASN A 90 7.07 14.13 -11.32
C ASN A 90 6.97 14.32 -12.85
N ASN A 91 8.00 13.90 -13.59
CA ASN A 91 8.06 14.05 -15.04
C ASN A 91 7.72 12.78 -15.83
N ILE A 92 7.54 11.64 -15.15
CA ILE A 92 7.21 10.38 -15.83
C ILE A 92 5.72 10.37 -16.25
N ASN A 93 5.47 10.14 -17.55
CA ASN A 93 4.11 10.00 -18.07
C ASN A 93 3.48 8.62 -17.75
N GLU A 94 4.29 7.63 -17.42
CA GLU A 94 3.87 6.26 -17.14
C GLU A 94 3.14 6.13 -15.79
N PHE A 95 2.08 5.30 -15.73
CA PHE A 95 1.37 5.05 -14.47
C PHE A 95 2.12 3.99 -13.69
N ILE A 96 3.07 4.45 -12.88
CA ILE A 96 3.85 3.61 -11.98
C ILE A 96 3.49 3.89 -10.53
N GLU A 97 3.61 2.86 -9.71
CA GLU A 97 3.45 2.95 -8.26
C GLU A 97 4.48 3.91 -7.64
N GLY A 98 5.74 3.76 -8.07
CA GLY A 98 6.85 4.60 -7.64
C GLY A 98 8.16 3.82 -7.63
N PHE A 99 9.02 4.15 -6.67
CA PHE A 99 10.38 3.65 -6.55
C PHE A 99 10.64 2.97 -5.22
N VAL A 100 11.52 1.96 -5.26
CA VAL A 100 12.19 1.44 -4.07
C VAL A 100 13.66 1.83 -4.15
N ILE A 101 14.08 2.72 -3.27
CA ILE A 101 15.47 3.11 -3.06
C ILE A 101 16.11 2.09 -2.12
N VAL A 102 17.24 1.52 -2.54
CA VAL A 102 17.99 0.55 -1.75
C VAL A 102 19.38 1.09 -1.46
N ASP A 103 19.76 1.11 -0.18
CA ASP A 103 21.13 1.46 0.23
C ASP A 103 22.09 0.24 0.20
N LYS A 104 23.37 0.46 0.54
CA LYS A 104 24.38 -0.61 0.56
C LYS A 104 24.10 -1.74 1.56
N ASN A 105 23.24 -1.50 2.54
CA ASN A 105 22.86 -2.45 3.58
C ASN A 105 21.49 -3.07 3.31
N PHE A 106 20.91 -2.86 2.12
CA PHE A 106 19.57 -3.32 1.74
C PHE A 106 18.43 -2.70 2.56
N ASN A 107 18.69 -1.56 3.23
CA ASN A 107 17.62 -0.73 3.76
C ASN A 107 16.84 -0.13 2.61
N ARG A 108 15.51 -0.06 2.77
CA ARG A 108 14.60 0.39 1.71
C ARG A 108 13.84 1.63 2.11
N LEU A 109 13.75 2.56 1.17
CA LEU A 109 12.78 3.64 1.20
C LEU A 109 11.88 3.52 -0.03
N LYS A 110 10.57 3.39 0.18
CA LYS A 110 9.59 3.39 -0.90
C LYS A 110 9.10 4.81 -1.12
N ILE A 111 9.20 5.33 -2.34
CA ILE A 111 8.61 6.61 -2.74
C ILE A 111 7.49 6.28 -3.70
N LYS A 112 6.25 6.69 -3.39
CA LYS A 112 5.10 6.49 -4.27
C LYS A 112 4.82 7.74 -5.09
N THR A 113 4.30 7.58 -6.31
CA THR A 113 3.82 8.74 -7.07
C THR A 113 2.54 9.30 -6.47
N GLU A 114 2.35 10.62 -6.54
CA GLU A 114 1.09 11.24 -6.11
C GLU A 114 -0.10 10.66 -6.88
N ARG A 115 0.10 10.40 -8.19
CA ARG A 115 -0.92 9.78 -9.04
C ARG A 115 -1.31 8.39 -8.54
N TYR A 116 -0.36 7.56 -8.12
CA TYR A 116 -0.66 6.26 -7.52
C TYR A 116 -1.39 6.41 -6.19
N LEU A 117 -0.88 7.25 -5.29
CA LEU A 117 -1.48 7.48 -3.97
C LEU A 117 -2.96 7.87 -4.08
N LYS A 118 -3.30 8.78 -5.01
CA LYS A 118 -4.68 9.18 -5.31
C LYS A 118 -5.60 8.01 -5.69
N THR A 119 -5.06 6.94 -6.28
CA THR A 119 -5.85 5.73 -6.60
C THR A 119 -5.99 4.75 -5.43
N VAL A 120 -5.08 4.85 -4.44
CA VAL A 120 -5.05 4.01 -3.24
C VAL A 120 -5.80 4.67 -2.08
N ILE A 121 -6.09 5.98 -2.14
CA ILE A 121 -6.92 6.69 -1.16
C ILE A 121 -8.16 5.82 -0.87
N PRO A 122 -8.32 5.32 0.36
CA PRO A 122 -9.47 4.53 0.72
C PRO A 122 -10.71 5.41 0.57
N SER A 123 -11.84 4.81 0.20
CA SER A 123 -13.07 5.57 0.16
C SER A 123 -13.35 6.18 1.54
N LYS A 124 -14.11 7.29 1.58
CA LYS A 124 -14.44 8.00 2.82
C LYS A 124 -15.02 7.05 3.87
N GLU A 125 -15.79 6.07 3.42
CA GLU A 125 -16.32 4.96 4.21
C GLU A 125 -15.23 4.16 4.92
N LYS A 126 -14.23 3.70 4.16
CA LYS A 126 -13.15 2.86 4.68
C LYS A 126 -12.25 3.65 5.62
N ILE A 127 -12.06 4.94 5.35
CA ILE A 127 -11.37 5.86 6.28
C ILE A 127 -12.11 5.92 7.61
N ILE A 128 -13.42 6.18 7.58
CA ILE A 128 -14.25 6.26 8.79
C ILE A 128 -14.24 4.94 9.56
N GLN A 129 -14.38 3.80 8.88
CA GLN A 129 -14.35 2.49 9.53
C GLN A 129 -13.02 2.21 10.24
N THR A 130 -11.89 2.42 9.55
CA THR A 130 -10.54 2.20 10.10
C THR A 130 -10.31 3.05 11.36
N LEU A 131 -10.68 4.34 11.30
CA LEU A 131 -10.56 5.28 12.41
C LEU A 131 -11.50 4.96 13.59
N LEU A 132 -12.69 4.41 13.32
CA LEU A 132 -13.61 3.96 14.37
C LEU A 132 -13.12 2.69 15.07
N MET A 133 -12.47 1.78 14.32
CA MET A 133 -11.90 0.54 14.85
C MET A 133 -10.52 0.73 15.51
N ASN A 134 -9.98 1.96 15.51
CA ASN A 134 -8.59 2.27 15.93
C ASN A 134 -7.54 1.41 15.19
N GLU A 135 -7.84 1.03 13.95
CA GLU A 135 -6.88 0.35 13.09
C GLU A 135 -5.91 1.37 12.49
N LYS A 136 -4.69 0.93 12.15
CA LYS A 136 -3.72 1.78 11.45
C LYS A 136 -4.01 1.72 9.95
N PHE A 137 -3.93 2.87 9.29
CA PHE A 137 -3.83 2.89 7.83
C PHE A 137 -2.50 2.31 7.37
N ASP A 138 -2.46 1.90 6.10
CA ASP A 138 -1.20 1.52 5.48
C ASP A 138 -0.15 2.64 5.64
N SER A 139 1.10 2.24 5.84
CA SER A 139 2.27 3.11 5.95
C SER A 139 2.50 4.01 4.73
N ASP A 140 1.80 3.74 3.63
CA ASP A 140 1.82 4.54 2.41
C ASP A 140 1.21 5.95 2.59
N PHE A 141 0.45 6.21 3.67
CA PHE A 141 -0.12 7.53 3.97
C PHE A 141 0.65 8.24 5.09
N PRO A 142 1.04 9.52 4.90
CA PRO A 142 1.55 10.35 6.00
C PRO A 142 0.58 10.35 7.19
N GLU A 143 1.10 10.42 8.42
CA GLU A 143 0.24 10.41 9.62
C GLU A 143 -0.82 11.51 9.61
N ASN A 144 -0.49 12.66 9.00
CA ASN A 144 -1.36 13.83 8.90
C ASN A 144 -2.32 13.80 7.71
N TYR A 145 -2.25 12.78 6.84
CA TYR A 145 -3.00 12.74 5.58
C TYR A 145 -4.53 12.74 5.80
N PHE A 146 -4.98 12.13 6.90
CA PHE A 146 -6.40 12.04 7.28
C PHE A 146 -6.73 12.87 8.53
N ASP A 147 -5.97 13.94 8.83
CA ASP A 147 -6.15 14.73 10.05
C ASP A 147 -7.51 15.40 10.16
N ASN A 148 -8.09 15.83 9.05
CA ASN A 148 -9.41 16.45 9.03
C ASN A 148 -10.50 15.44 9.41
N GLU A 149 -10.41 14.21 8.89
CA GLU A 149 -11.29 13.11 9.21
C GLU A 149 -11.11 12.66 10.66
N LYS A 150 -9.85 12.54 11.13
CA LYS A 150 -9.52 12.24 12.54
C LYS A 150 -10.16 13.25 13.49
N ARG A 151 -9.95 14.56 13.26
CA ARG A 151 -10.54 15.63 14.06
C ARG A 151 -12.06 15.55 14.09
N SER A 152 -12.68 15.29 12.93
CA SER A 152 -14.13 15.14 12.82
C SER A 152 -14.64 13.98 13.66
N ILE A 153 -14.00 12.81 13.57
CA ILE A 153 -14.37 11.60 14.33
C ILE A 153 -14.16 11.77 15.83
N GLU A 154 -13.06 12.39 16.26
CA GLU A 154 -12.81 12.68 17.68
C GLU A 154 -13.87 13.59 18.29
N MET A 155 -14.27 14.64 17.56
CA MET A 155 -15.36 15.52 17.97
C MET A 155 -16.66 14.72 18.17
N TYR A 156 -16.97 13.80 17.27
CA TYR A 156 -18.15 12.93 17.41
C TYR A 156 -18.05 11.95 18.58
N LYS A 157 -16.88 11.34 18.80
CA LYS A 157 -16.64 10.47 19.97
C LYS A 157 -16.89 11.26 21.27
N LYS A 158 -16.42 12.51 21.35
CA LYS A 158 -16.67 13.40 22.51
C LYS A 158 -18.17 13.71 22.71
N GLU A 159 -18.89 14.05 21.64
CA GLU A 159 -20.34 14.33 21.72
C GLU A 159 -21.17 13.11 22.14
N LEU A 160 -20.84 11.92 21.62
CA LEU A 160 -21.45 10.65 22.03
C LEU A 160 -21.22 10.37 23.52
N HIS A 161 -20.01 10.61 24.02
CA HIS A 161 -19.68 10.44 25.43
C HIS A 161 -20.39 11.46 26.33
N ALA A 162 -20.66 12.67 25.83
CA ALA A 162 -21.37 13.71 26.56
C ALA A 162 -22.90 13.49 26.64
N GLY A 163 -23.43 12.38 26.13
CA GLY A 163 -24.86 12.07 26.17
C GLY A 163 -25.72 12.93 25.23
N ASN A 164 -25.09 13.72 24.35
CA ASN A 164 -25.77 14.71 23.52
C ASN A 164 -26.28 14.08 22.21
N ILE A 165 -27.13 13.06 22.35
CA ILE A 165 -27.58 12.19 21.26
C ILE A 165 -28.29 12.98 20.15
N LYS A 166 -29.00 14.07 20.49
CA LYS A 166 -29.68 14.94 19.51
C LYS A 166 -28.72 15.75 18.64
N SER A 167 -27.65 16.33 19.20
CA SER A 167 -26.65 17.08 18.41
C SER A 167 -25.87 16.13 17.49
N PHE A 168 -25.55 14.94 18.01
CA PHE A 168 -24.94 13.86 17.26
C PHE A 168 -25.81 13.44 16.06
N ILE A 169 -27.11 13.16 16.27
CA ILE A 169 -28.03 12.78 15.18
C ILE A 169 -28.20 13.90 14.13
N PHE A 170 -28.25 15.16 14.56
CA PHE A 170 -28.40 16.31 13.65
C PHE A 170 -27.17 16.52 12.76
N ARG A 171 -25.95 16.50 13.33
CA ARG A 171 -24.69 16.64 12.57
C ARG A 171 -24.39 15.39 11.74
N LYS A 172 -24.73 14.20 12.25
CA LYS A 172 -24.78 12.93 11.51
C LYS A 172 -25.60 13.09 10.22
N ASN A 173 -26.83 13.58 10.30
CA ASN A 173 -27.68 13.77 9.12
C ASN A 173 -27.12 14.80 8.12
N LYS A 174 -26.35 15.79 8.58
CA LYS A 174 -25.69 16.78 7.72
C LYS A 174 -24.52 16.20 6.90
N MET A 175 -23.72 15.29 7.48
CA MET A 175 -22.68 14.55 6.73
C MET A 175 -23.24 13.49 5.78
N LEU A 176 -24.42 12.96 6.10
CA LEU A 176 -25.08 11.85 5.40
C LEU A 176 -25.91 12.28 4.19
N ASN A 177 -26.04 13.58 3.93
CA ASN A 177 -26.76 14.08 2.75
C ASN A 177 -25.97 13.91 1.44
N GLU A 178 -24.76 13.36 1.48
CA GLU A 178 -23.97 13.07 0.27
C GLU A 178 -23.84 11.57 -0.07
N ASP A 179 -24.11 10.61 0.84
CA ASP A 179 -24.02 9.18 0.50
C ASP A 179 -24.92 8.28 1.38
N GLU A 180 -25.90 7.60 0.77
CA GLU A 180 -26.88 6.72 1.44
C GLU A 180 -26.24 5.52 2.14
N TRP A 181 -25.09 5.04 1.69
CA TRP A 181 -24.43 3.86 2.24
C TRP A 181 -23.87 4.11 3.64
N ILE A 182 -23.35 5.32 3.89
CA ILE A 182 -22.81 5.74 5.20
C ILE A 182 -23.92 5.75 6.27
N LYS A 183 -25.18 6.03 5.89
CA LYS A 183 -26.36 5.98 6.79
C LYS A 183 -26.59 4.59 7.37
N GLN A 184 -26.44 3.55 6.54
CA GLN A 184 -26.80 2.17 6.92
C GLN A 184 -25.72 1.51 7.78
N ASN A 185 -24.43 1.73 7.46
CA ASN A 185 -23.33 1.00 8.11
C ASN A 185 -22.85 1.62 9.43
N LEU A 186 -22.96 2.94 9.63
CA LEU A 186 -22.59 3.58 10.90
C LEU A 186 -23.49 3.18 12.06
N ASN A 187 -24.77 2.85 11.82
CA ASN A 187 -25.64 2.33 12.87
C ASN A 187 -25.11 1.00 13.44
N ASN A 188 -24.52 0.15 12.59
CA ASN A 188 -23.94 -1.13 13.00
C ASN A 188 -22.63 -0.91 13.79
N VAL A 189 -21.78 0.02 13.35
CA VAL A 189 -20.54 0.38 14.06
C VAL A 189 -20.84 1.02 15.42
N VAL A 190 -21.80 1.95 15.49
CA VAL A 190 -22.24 2.57 16.75
C VAL A 190 -22.84 1.51 17.69
N ARG A 191 -23.65 0.57 17.18
CA ARG A 191 -24.16 -0.55 17.96
C ARG A 191 -23.03 -1.42 18.50
N GLN A 192 -21.99 -1.71 17.71
CA GLN A 192 -20.81 -2.46 18.16
C GLN A 192 -20.00 -1.71 19.23
N ILE A 193 -19.77 -0.41 19.06
CA ILE A 193 -19.09 0.43 20.06
C ILE A 193 -19.87 0.45 21.37
N ILE A 194 -21.19 0.62 21.32
CA ILE A 194 -22.07 0.54 22.50
C ILE A 194 -21.96 -0.85 23.14
N LYS A 195 -22.06 -1.92 22.35
CA LYS A 195 -22.01 -3.30 22.84
C LYS A 195 -20.66 -3.65 23.51
N ASN A 196 -19.56 -3.06 23.04
CA ASN A 196 -18.22 -3.25 23.61
C ASN A 196 -17.94 -2.35 24.83
N LYS A 197 -18.65 -1.23 24.98
CA LYS A 197 -18.48 -0.30 26.12
C LYS A 197 -19.26 -0.71 27.38
N TYR A 198 -20.27 -1.57 27.21
CA TYR A 198 -21.11 -2.09 28.29
C TYR A 198 -20.94 -3.62 28.50
N ARG A 199 -19.77 -4.15 28.12
CA ARG A 199 -19.25 -5.45 28.55
C ARG A 199 -18.08 -5.20 29.49
#